data_AF-A0A830EUY5-F1
#
_entry.id   AF-A0A830EUY5-F1
#
_cell.length_a   1.000
_cell.length_b   1.000
_cell.length_c   1.000
_cell.angle_alpha   90.00
_cell.angle_beta   90.00
_cell.angle_gamma   90.00
#
_symmetry.space_group_name_H-M   'P 1'
#
loop_
_entity.id
_entity.type
_entity.pdbx_description
1 polymer ?
#
loop_
_entity_poly.entity_id
_entity_poly.type
_entity_poly.pdbx_seq_one_letter_code
_entity_poly.pdbx_strand_id
1 'polypeptide(L)'
;MTVGAVSGWLALELTAQFWYTVPPTQFQVHSGAAALGIFLTGALTWLLDLEVPTAYSSALLVLVTGSEQLRYVAGISVASAIIAGLFIFWRREFYRERAQYLFQSTSGNDQILVPIGGENATSLALFAGQIAAAHDAGKVVLMDSVTTETIDQLEADLATSESETEPTEKRDRLAEDMITEQSLSRLERIQESLTSAVDISCEFVVAVESDGPGETVLRTAADENCDLVVAPYEVNEARPTKYVRQILGGPTDVIAFRSATGMTEWRHVLVMVRAAGPVANAMLEFTQRLCPTYGTISVCTCIEKRASRRNAEIMLENLEQPFDRPVETRVAHDSVEHFLERNATNYDLVVLGASTDRSTFSRLLSEPTHESLRDLDCDLAVVHQS
;
A
#
# COMPACT_ATOMS: atom_id res chain seq x y z
N MET A 1 -6.19 27.48 24.64
CA MET A 1 -6.79 28.84 24.78
C MET A 1 -8.01 28.85 25.71
N THR A 2 -8.97 27.92 25.58
CA THR A 2 -10.13 27.77 26.48
C THR A 2 -9.75 27.61 27.95
N VAL A 3 -8.80 26.73 28.25
CA VAL A 3 -8.27 26.50 29.61
C VAL A 3 -7.74 27.78 30.25
N GLY A 4 -7.01 28.60 29.49
CA GLY A 4 -6.51 29.90 29.96
C GLY A 4 -7.64 30.89 30.22
N ALA A 5 -8.60 31.01 29.30
CA ALA A 5 -9.74 31.92 29.46
C ALA A 5 -10.62 31.57 30.68
N VAL A 6 -10.88 30.28 30.92
CA VAL A 6 -11.60 29.80 32.11
C VAL A 6 -10.82 30.10 33.38
N SER A 7 -9.50 29.87 33.38
CA SER A 7 -8.62 30.14 34.52
C SER A 7 -8.58 31.62 34.90
N GLY A 8 -8.54 32.52 33.90
CA GLY A 8 -8.57 33.98 34.11
C GLY A 8 -9.91 34.47 34.67
N TRP A 9 -11.03 33.91 34.21
CA TRP A 9 -12.36 34.23 34.74
C TRP A 9 -12.55 33.73 36.17
N LEU A 10 -12.18 32.48 36.45
CA LEU A 10 -12.29 31.86 37.77
C LEU A 10 -11.41 32.59 38.80
N ALA A 11 -10.25 33.09 38.37
CA ALA A 11 -9.38 33.91 39.21
C ALA A 11 -10.01 35.26 39.61
N LEU A 12 -10.72 35.89 38.69
CA LEU A 12 -11.43 37.14 38.94
C LEU A 12 -12.64 36.93 39.87
N GLU A 13 -13.44 35.90 39.63
CA GLU A 13 -14.62 35.61 40.46
C GLU A 13 -14.21 35.33 41.92
N LEU A 14 -13.18 34.51 42.13
CA LEU A 14 -12.65 34.21 43.46
C LEU A 14 -12.06 35.43 44.17
N THR A 15 -11.31 36.28 43.44
CA THR A 15 -10.72 37.49 44.04
C THR A 15 -11.75 38.58 44.30
N ALA A 16 -12.76 38.72 43.44
CA ALA A 16 -13.88 39.64 43.64
C ALA A 16 -14.77 39.21 44.83
N GLN A 17 -15.05 37.91 44.95
CA GLN A 17 -15.94 37.36 45.98
C GLN A 17 -15.28 37.30 47.37
N PHE A 18 -13.99 36.94 47.46
CA PHE A 18 -13.33 36.71 48.76
C PHE A 18 -12.41 37.83 49.25
N TRP A 19 -11.86 38.66 48.36
CA TRP A 19 -10.80 39.61 48.75
C TRP A 19 -11.17 41.09 48.65
N TYR A 20 -11.94 41.50 47.63
CA TYR A 20 -12.07 42.94 47.33
C TYR A 20 -13.44 43.57 47.57
N THR A 21 -14.56 42.85 47.71
CA THR A 21 -15.91 43.41 48.04
C THR A 21 -16.22 44.76 47.34
N VAL A 22 -15.92 44.89 46.06
CA VAL A 22 -16.26 46.07 45.23
C VAL A 22 -16.97 45.56 43.99
N PRO A 23 -18.07 46.22 43.54
CA PRO A 23 -18.76 45.82 42.32
C PRO A 23 -17.82 45.88 41.11
N PRO A 24 -17.98 44.95 40.13
CA PRO A 24 -17.05 44.73 39.01
C PRO A 24 -17.02 45.86 37.97
N THR A 25 -17.37 47.09 38.34
CA THR A 25 -17.44 48.27 37.44
C THR A 25 -16.30 49.26 37.63
N GLN A 26 -15.43 49.08 38.63
CA GLN A 26 -14.23 49.90 38.84
C GLN A 26 -12.96 49.06 38.60
N PHE A 27 -12.62 48.87 37.32
CA PHE A 27 -11.47 48.09 36.88
C PHE A 27 -10.15 48.85 37.08
N GLN A 28 -9.45 48.54 38.17
CA GLN A 28 -7.99 48.57 38.17
C GLN A 28 -7.49 47.14 38.03
N VAL A 29 -6.44 46.91 37.23
CA VAL A 29 -5.84 45.58 37.07
C VAL A 29 -5.18 45.20 38.39
N HIS A 30 -5.82 44.34 39.17
CA HIS A 30 -5.32 43.89 40.46
C HIS A 30 -4.26 42.82 40.24
N SER A 31 -3.04 43.08 40.70
CA SER A 31 -1.88 42.17 40.59
C SER A 31 -2.16 40.78 41.17
N GLY A 32 -3.00 40.69 42.22
CA GLY A 32 -3.42 39.44 42.83
C GLY A 32 -4.26 38.54 41.90
N ALA A 33 -5.19 39.13 41.14
CA ALA A 33 -6.03 38.38 40.21
C ALA A 33 -5.22 37.87 38.99
N ALA A 34 -4.25 38.66 38.52
CA ALA A 34 -3.35 38.25 37.45
C ALA A 34 -2.44 37.08 37.88
N ALA A 35 -1.89 37.14 39.09
CA ALA A 35 -1.07 36.07 39.65
C ALA A 35 -1.87 34.76 39.80
N LEU A 36 -3.11 34.85 40.29
CA LEU A 36 -3.97 33.69 40.49
C LEU A 36 -4.45 33.09 39.15
N GLY A 37 -4.69 33.93 38.13
CA GLY A 37 -5.03 33.48 36.77
C GLY A 37 -3.87 32.73 36.09
N ILE A 38 -2.64 33.23 36.20
CA ILE A 38 -1.44 32.52 35.71
C ILE A 38 -1.24 31.20 36.45
N PHE A 39 -1.40 31.20 37.78
CA PHE A 39 -1.25 30.01 38.62
C PHE A 39 -2.27 28.92 38.28
N LEU A 40 -3.56 29.26 38.18
CA LEU A 40 -4.60 28.32 37.77
C LEU A 40 -4.37 27.78 36.36
N THR A 41 -3.95 28.65 35.43
CA THR A 41 -3.62 28.21 34.06
C THR A 41 -2.48 27.21 34.08
N GLY A 42 -1.41 27.47 34.84
CA GLY A 42 -0.30 26.55 35.01
C GLY A 42 -0.70 25.21 35.63
N ALA A 43 -1.50 25.24 36.69
CA ALA A 43 -2.00 24.04 37.35
C ALA A 43 -2.88 23.18 36.42
N LEU A 44 -3.78 23.81 35.65
CA LEU A 44 -4.63 23.11 34.69
C LEU A 44 -3.85 22.59 33.48
N THR A 45 -2.87 23.33 32.95
CA THR A 45 -2.02 22.83 31.87
C THR A 45 -1.15 21.66 32.34
N TRP A 46 -0.67 21.69 33.58
CA TRP A 46 0.09 20.59 34.16
C TRP A 46 -0.78 19.36 34.43
N LEU A 47 -1.99 19.55 34.98
CA LEU A 47 -2.92 18.45 35.26
C LEU A 47 -3.43 17.74 33.98
N LEU A 48 -3.58 18.50 32.89
CA LEU A 48 -4.06 18.00 31.61
C LEU A 48 -2.92 17.61 30.65
N ASP A 49 -1.66 17.71 31.08
CA ASP A 49 -0.45 17.46 30.28
C ASP A 49 -0.43 18.23 28.94
N LEU A 50 -0.76 19.52 28.99
CA LEU A 50 -0.91 20.40 27.83
C LEU A 50 0.23 21.41 27.71
N GLU A 51 1.08 21.27 26.70
CA GLU A 51 2.12 22.26 26.36
C GLU A 51 1.58 23.36 25.43
N VAL A 52 0.77 24.28 25.97
CA VAL A 52 0.13 25.33 25.17
C VAL A 52 0.46 26.74 25.70
N PRO A 53 1.56 27.37 25.24
CA PRO A 53 2.00 28.69 25.70
C PRO A 53 0.94 29.79 25.54
N THR A 54 0.06 29.67 24.54
CA THR A 54 -1.01 30.63 24.26
C THR A 54 -2.09 30.67 25.33
N ALA A 55 -2.20 29.66 26.20
CA ALA A 55 -3.17 29.63 27.29
C ALA A 55 -2.91 30.74 28.33
N TYR A 56 -1.66 31.03 28.65
CA TYR A 56 -1.29 32.09 29.60
C TYR A 56 -1.68 33.48 29.09
N SER A 57 -1.49 33.73 27.80
CA SER A 57 -1.90 34.98 27.16
C SER A 57 -3.42 35.15 27.17
N SER A 58 -4.18 34.07 26.95
CA SER A 58 -5.65 34.10 27.03
C SER A 58 -6.17 34.38 28.43
N ALA A 59 -5.52 33.82 29.46
CA ALA A 59 -5.89 34.06 30.85
C ALA A 59 -5.79 35.54 31.21
N LEU A 60 -4.67 36.19 30.87
CA LEU A 60 -4.46 37.61 31.13
C LEU A 60 -5.41 38.51 30.32
N LEU A 61 -5.78 38.12 29.10
CA LEU A 61 -6.68 38.92 28.27
C LEU A 61 -8.10 39.02 28.86
N VAL A 62 -8.55 37.99 29.59
CA VAL A 62 -9.82 37.99 30.32
C VAL A 62 -9.82 39.01 31.46
N LEU A 63 -8.68 39.21 32.12
CA LEU A 63 -8.54 40.24 33.16
C LEU A 63 -8.61 41.67 32.61
N VAL A 64 -8.26 41.86 31.34
CA VAL A 64 -8.22 43.18 30.68
C VAL A 64 -9.57 43.54 30.03
N THR A 65 -10.40 42.56 29.68
CA THR A 65 -11.61 42.76 28.86
C THR A 65 -12.84 43.30 29.60
N GLY A 66 -12.78 43.49 30.93
CA GLY A 66 -13.82 44.26 31.63
C GLY A 66 -15.14 43.50 31.83
N SER A 67 -16.30 44.16 31.65
CA SER A 67 -17.63 43.75 32.15
C SER A 67 -18.40 42.69 31.33
N GLU A 68 -17.76 42.04 30.35
CA GLU A 68 -18.41 41.11 29.40
C GLU A 68 -17.67 39.75 29.32
N GLN A 69 -17.06 39.34 30.42
CA GLN A 69 -16.12 38.21 30.51
C GLN A 69 -16.78 36.87 30.17
N LEU A 70 -18.00 36.64 30.66
CA LEU A 70 -18.77 35.44 30.36
C LEU A 70 -19.05 35.30 28.87
N ARG A 71 -19.34 36.40 28.16
CA ARG A 71 -19.52 36.37 26.70
C ARG A 71 -18.22 36.12 25.96
N TYR A 72 -17.10 36.63 26.46
CA TYR A 72 -15.78 36.39 25.87
C TYR A 72 -15.30 34.94 26.02
N VAL A 73 -15.41 34.34 27.22
CA VAL A 73 -15.04 32.94 27.47
C VAL A 73 -15.96 31.98 26.70
N ALA A 74 -17.27 32.26 26.69
CA ALA A 74 -18.23 31.50 25.88
C ALA A 74 -17.90 31.62 24.39
N GLY A 75 -17.56 32.81 23.90
CA GLY A 75 -17.15 33.06 22.52
C GLY A 75 -15.90 32.27 22.12
N ILE A 76 -14.85 32.27 22.94
CA ILE A 76 -13.64 31.47 22.68
C ILE A 76 -13.93 29.97 22.70
N SER A 77 -14.78 29.52 23.64
CA SER A 77 -15.13 28.10 23.76
C SER A 77 -15.93 27.63 22.57
N VAL A 78 -16.93 28.40 22.13
CA VAL A 78 -17.73 28.12 20.94
C VAL A 78 -16.86 28.18 19.68
N ALA A 79 -16.04 29.21 19.51
CA ALA A 79 -15.14 29.31 18.36
C ALA A 79 -14.12 28.16 18.31
N SER A 80 -13.54 27.78 19.46
CA SER A 80 -12.60 26.65 19.54
C SER A 80 -13.31 25.32 19.27
N ALA A 81 -14.53 25.13 19.76
CA ALA A 81 -15.33 23.94 19.51
C ALA A 81 -15.75 23.83 18.03
N ILE A 82 -16.08 24.96 17.38
CA ILE A 82 -16.36 25.01 15.95
C ILE A 82 -15.11 24.65 15.16
N ILE A 83 -13.95 25.24 15.46
CA ILE A 83 -12.70 24.91 14.76
C ILE A 83 -12.31 23.45 15.00
N ALA A 84 -12.40 22.96 16.24
CA ALA A 84 -12.11 21.56 16.56
C ALA A 84 -13.09 20.60 15.87
N GLY A 85 -14.37 20.94 15.83
CA GLY A 85 -15.40 20.17 15.12
C GLY A 85 -15.16 20.16 13.61
N LEU A 86 -14.83 21.32 13.03
CA LEU A 86 -14.48 21.44 11.61
C LEU A 86 -13.21 20.66 11.30
N PHE A 87 -12.22 20.68 12.19
CA PHE A 87 -10.98 19.90 12.07
C PHE A 87 -11.23 18.40 12.21
N ILE A 88 -12.08 17.95 13.14
CA ILE A 88 -12.43 16.53 13.27
C ILE A 88 -13.23 16.06 12.06
N PHE A 89 -14.20 16.88 11.60
CA PHE A 89 -14.99 16.59 10.41
C PHE A 89 -14.08 16.53 9.18
N TRP A 90 -13.23 17.53 8.96
CA TRP A 90 -12.23 17.52 7.90
C TRP A 90 -11.20 16.38 8.06
N ARG A 91 -10.82 16.01 9.28
CA ARG A 91 -9.90 14.88 9.51
C ARG A 91 -10.56 13.54 9.16
N ARG A 92 -11.83 13.38 9.52
CA ARG A 92 -12.60 12.16 9.29
C ARG A 92 -13.00 12.00 7.82
N GLU A 93 -13.44 13.09 7.20
CA GLU A 93 -13.96 13.09 5.83
C GLU A 93 -12.88 13.37 4.78
N PHE A 94 -11.86 14.16 5.09
CA PHE A 94 -10.84 14.56 4.10
C PHE A 94 -9.47 13.93 4.34
N TYR A 95 -9.08 13.56 5.57
CA TYR A 95 -7.71 13.08 5.84
C TYR A 95 -7.57 11.56 5.73
N ARG A 96 -8.61 10.79 6.12
CA ARG A 96 -8.69 9.36 5.74
C ARG A 96 -8.80 9.19 4.22
N GLU A 97 -9.52 10.11 3.61
CA GLU A 97 -9.80 10.11 2.17
C GLU A 97 -8.67 10.75 1.34
N ARG A 98 -7.73 11.54 1.91
CA ARG A 98 -6.61 12.13 1.13
C ARG A 98 -5.43 11.21 0.87
N ALA A 99 -5.37 10.05 1.50
CA ALA A 99 -4.57 8.96 0.95
C ALA A 99 -5.16 8.46 -0.39
N GLN A 100 -6.48 8.57 -0.56
CA GLN A 100 -7.18 8.24 -1.82
C GLN A 100 -7.22 9.43 -2.81
N TYR A 101 -7.32 10.69 -2.36
CA TYR A 101 -7.44 11.85 -3.26
C TYR A 101 -6.11 12.47 -3.74
N LEU A 102 -4.95 12.08 -3.21
CA LEU A 102 -3.64 12.42 -3.80
C LEU A 102 -3.14 11.37 -4.80
N PHE A 103 -3.84 10.24 -4.92
CA PHE A 103 -3.70 9.26 -6.00
C PHE A 103 -4.92 9.30 -6.92
N GLN A 104 -5.22 10.50 -7.40
CA GLN A 104 -6.04 10.65 -8.60
C GLN A 104 -5.16 10.36 -9.82
N SER A 105 -4.76 9.10 -9.99
CA SER A 105 -4.65 8.51 -11.32
C SER A 105 -5.99 7.87 -11.59
N THR A 106 -6.84 8.62 -12.30
CA THR A 106 -7.92 8.17 -13.19
C THR A 106 -8.35 6.70 -13.03
N SER A 107 -9.56 6.46 -12.52
CA SER A 107 -10.36 5.24 -12.74
C SER A 107 -9.56 4.00 -13.17
N GLY A 108 -8.76 3.44 -12.26
CA GLY A 108 -8.27 2.08 -12.43
C GLY A 108 -9.48 1.16 -12.34
N ASN A 109 -9.70 0.30 -13.33
CA ASN A 109 -10.85 -0.58 -13.36
C ASN A 109 -10.76 -1.72 -12.33
N ASP A 110 -9.82 -1.67 -11.38
CA ASP A 110 -9.44 -2.76 -10.45
C ASP A 110 -9.24 -4.07 -11.23
N GLN A 111 -8.57 -3.96 -12.39
CA GLN A 111 -8.43 -5.01 -13.39
C GLN A 111 -6.99 -5.50 -13.42
N ILE A 112 -6.79 -6.73 -12.97
CA ILE A 112 -5.47 -7.35 -12.89
C ILE A 112 -5.28 -8.32 -14.07
N LEU A 113 -4.26 -8.10 -14.88
CA LEU A 113 -3.83 -9.04 -15.91
C LEU A 113 -2.89 -10.09 -15.31
N VAL A 114 -3.16 -11.36 -15.58
CA VAL A 114 -2.34 -12.50 -15.13
C VAL A 114 -1.94 -13.36 -16.32
N PRO A 115 -0.71 -13.24 -16.84
CA PRO A 115 -0.18 -14.15 -17.84
C PRO A 115 0.06 -15.54 -17.22
N ILE A 116 -0.64 -16.54 -17.76
CA ILE A 116 -0.61 -17.92 -17.36
C ILE A 116 0.52 -18.63 -18.10
N GLY A 117 1.61 -18.87 -17.37
CA GLY A 117 2.76 -19.62 -17.86
C GLY A 117 3.50 -20.33 -16.74
N GLY A 118 4.15 -21.45 -17.08
CA GLY A 118 4.98 -22.22 -16.15
C GLY A 118 4.20 -23.09 -15.14
N GLU A 119 4.96 -23.77 -14.26
CA GLU A 119 4.43 -24.79 -13.34
C GLU A 119 3.58 -24.22 -12.18
N ASN A 120 3.79 -22.95 -11.82
CA ASN A 120 3.18 -22.31 -10.65
C ASN A 120 2.02 -21.34 -11.00
N ALA A 121 1.40 -21.53 -12.17
CA ALA A 121 0.35 -20.63 -12.67
C ALA A 121 -0.86 -20.52 -11.73
N THR A 122 -1.26 -21.60 -11.04
CA THR A 122 -2.38 -21.57 -10.09
C THR A 122 -2.08 -20.69 -8.88
N SER A 123 -0.88 -20.78 -8.30
CA SER A 123 -0.49 -19.92 -7.17
C SER A 123 -0.41 -18.45 -7.58
N LEU A 124 0.11 -18.16 -8.79
CA LEU A 124 0.14 -16.81 -9.36
C LEU A 124 -1.28 -16.24 -9.53
N ALA A 125 -2.19 -17.03 -10.10
CA ALA A 125 -3.58 -16.62 -10.30
C ALA A 125 -4.28 -16.39 -8.95
N LEU A 126 -4.10 -17.26 -7.97
CA LEU A 126 -4.69 -17.10 -6.63
C LEU A 126 -4.15 -15.89 -5.89
N PHE A 127 -2.85 -15.61 -6.02
CA PHE A 127 -2.23 -14.40 -5.50
C PHE A 127 -2.90 -13.14 -6.10
N ALA A 128 -3.05 -13.09 -7.43
CA ALA A 128 -3.72 -11.99 -8.12
C ALA A 128 -5.20 -11.88 -7.72
N GLY A 129 -5.91 -13.00 -7.67
CA GLY A 129 -7.32 -13.05 -7.29
C GLY A 129 -7.58 -12.51 -5.89
N GLN A 130 -6.73 -12.85 -4.91
CA GLN A 130 -6.84 -12.31 -3.55
C GLN A 130 -6.63 -10.79 -3.51
N ILE A 131 -5.71 -10.25 -4.32
CA ILE A 131 -5.51 -8.81 -4.41
C ILE A 131 -6.72 -8.11 -5.03
N ALA A 132 -7.28 -8.67 -6.11
CA ALA A 132 -8.43 -8.07 -6.80
C ALA A 132 -9.73 -8.20 -5.99
N ALA A 133 -9.95 -9.32 -5.30
CA ALA A 133 -11.19 -9.57 -4.55
C ALA A 133 -11.36 -8.70 -3.30
N ALA A 134 -10.32 -7.96 -2.92
CA ALA A 134 -10.45 -6.93 -1.89
C ALA A 134 -11.31 -5.73 -2.34
N HIS A 135 -11.62 -5.61 -3.63
CA HIS A 135 -12.54 -4.61 -4.18
C HIS A 135 -13.75 -5.27 -4.85
N ASP A 136 -14.93 -4.72 -4.59
CA ASP A 136 -16.20 -5.23 -5.14
C ASP A 136 -16.28 -5.18 -6.67
N ALA A 137 -15.48 -4.30 -7.30
CA ALA A 137 -15.37 -4.18 -8.76
C ALA A 137 -14.17 -4.95 -9.34
N GLY A 138 -13.41 -5.65 -8.50
CA GLY A 138 -12.20 -6.36 -8.88
C GLY A 138 -12.46 -7.41 -9.96
N LYS A 139 -11.59 -7.43 -10.97
CA LYS A 139 -11.66 -8.40 -12.07
C LYS A 139 -10.26 -8.91 -12.39
N VAL A 140 -10.19 -10.20 -12.69
CA VAL A 140 -8.95 -10.85 -13.14
C VAL A 140 -9.07 -11.18 -14.62
N VAL A 141 -8.10 -10.76 -15.42
CA VAL A 141 -7.96 -11.12 -16.83
C VAL A 141 -6.85 -12.18 -16.92
N LEU A 142 -7.22 -13.43 -17.15
CA LEU A 142 -6.24 -14.51 -17.36
C LEU A 142 -5.83 -14.52 -18.83
N MET A 143 -4.53 -14.47 -19.07
CA MET A 143 -3.96 -14.37 -20.41
C MET A 143 -3.11 -15.61 -20.71
N ASP A 144 -3.32 -16.24 -21.87
CA ASP A 144 -2.37 -17.20 -22.45
C ASP A 144 -1.71 -16.59 -23.68
N SER A 145 -0.40 -16.78 -23.84
CA SER A 145 0.34 -16.29 -25.00
C SER A 145 0.74 -17.44 -25.91
N VAL A 146 0.49 -17.29 -27.20
CA VAL A 146 0.77 -18.28 -28.23
C VAL A 146 1.82 -17.72 -29.18
N THR A 147 2.90 -18.45 -29.41
CA THR A 147 3.92 -18.05 -30.39
C THR A 147 3.51 -18.43 -31.80
N THR A 148 3.93 -17.65 -32.81
CA THR A 148 3.69 -18.00 -34.22
C THR A 148 4.26 -19.38 -34.56
N GLU A 149 5.40 -19.77 -33.99
CA GLU A 149 5.98 -21.10 -34.23
C GLU A 149 5.08 -22.25 -33.74
N THR A 150 4.29 -22.02 -32.70
CA THR A 150 3.33 -23.02 -32.20
C THR A 150 2.18 -23.21 -33.20
N ILE A 151 1.74 -22.11 -33.81
CA ILE A 151 0.71 -22.11 -34.86
C ILE A 151 1.25 -22.84 -36.09
N ASP A 152 2.43 -22.45 -36.58
CA ASP A 152 3.08 -23.04 -37.76
C ASP A 152 3.32 -24.56 -37.59
N GLN A 153 3.69 -25.00 -36.37
CA GLN A 153 3.88 -26.43 -36.08
C GLN A 153 2.57 -27.21 -36.15
N LEU A 154 1.49 -26.67 -35.58
CA LEU A 154 0.20 -27.35 -35.62
C LEU A 154 -0.36 -27.40 -37.05
N GLU A 155 -0.19 -26.34 -37.83
CA GLU A 155 -0.53 -26.31 -39.25
C GLU A 155 0.20 -27.42 -40.03
N ALA A 156 1.50 -27.60 -39.77
CA ALA A 156 2.32 -28.65 -40.40
C ALA A 156 1.87 -30.07 -40.00
N ASP A 157 1.50 -30.28 -38.74
CA ASP A 157 0.99 -31.56 -38.24
C ASP A 157 -0.39 -31.90 -38.85
N LEU A 158 -1.27 -30.90 -39.00
CA LEU A 158 -2.56 -31.05 -39.68
C LEU A 158 -2.39 -31.34 -41.17
N ALA A 159 -1.41 -30.70 -41.83
CA ALA A 159 -1.09 -30.98 -43.23
C ALA A 159 -0.58 -32.42 -43.45
N THR A 160 0.00 -33.04 -42.43
CA THR A 160 0.50 -34.43 -42.50
C THR A 160 -0.59 -35.46 -42.19
N SER A 161 -1.64 -35.08 -41.46
CA SER A 161 -2.70 -35.98 -40.97
C SER A 161 -3.99 -35.94 -41.80
N GLU A 162 -4.33 -34.80 -42.40
CA GLU A 162 -5.46 -34.69 -43.33
C GLU A 162 -5.03 -34.93 -44.79
N SER A 163 -5.87 -35.60 -45.59
CA SER A 163 -5.65 -35.72 -47.05
C SER A 163 -5.36 -34.34 -47.65
N GLU A 164 -4.40 -34.27 -48.58
CA GLU A 164 -3.91 -33.05 -49.29
C GLU A 164 -5.01 -32.17 -49.94
N THR A 165 -6.28 -32.54 -49.85
CA THR A 165 -7.42 -32.00 -50.60
C THR A 165 -8.12 -30.81 -49.94
N GLU A 166 -7.90 -30.53 -48.66
CA GLU A 166 -8.45 -29.32 -48.00
C GLU A 166 -7.64 -28.06 -48.38
N PRO A 167 -8.29 -26.91 -48.63
CA PRO A 167 -7.60 -25.66 -48.93
C PRO A 167 -6.81 -25.13 -47.72
N THR A 168 -5.62 -24.57 -47.96
CA THR A 168 -4.71 -24.06 -46.93
C THR A 168 -5.40 -23.12 -45.93
N GLU A 169 -6.16 -22.14 -46.41
CA GLU A 169 -6.90 -21.20 -45.54
C GLU A 169 -7.85 -21.86 -44.52
N LYS A 170 -8.36 -23.06 -44.82
CA LYS A 170 -9.24 -23.79 -43.89
C LYS A 170 -8.42 -24.56 -42.85
N ARG A 171 -7.20 -25.00 -43.20
CA ARG A 171 -6.27 -25.62 -42.25
C ARG A 171 -5.70 -24.60 -41.27
N ASP A 172 -5.32 -23.42 -41.75
CA ASP A 172 -4.81 -22.32 -40.93
C ASP A 172 -5.86 -21.95 -39.86
N ARG A 173 -7.12 -21.75 -40.28
CA ARG A 173 -8.23 -21.50 -39.33
C ARG A 173 -8.47 -22.65 -38.36
N LEU A 174 -8.35 -23.90 -38.82
CA LEU A 174 -8.51 -25.07 -37.94
C LEU A 174 -7.39 -25.13 -36.89
N ALA A 175 -6.15 -24.82 -37.27
CA ALA A 175 -5.02 -24.74 -36.35
C ALA A 175 -5.22 -23.61 -35.32
N GLU A 176 -5.62 -22.42 -35.76
CA GLU A 176 -5.96 -21.29 -34.89
C GLU A 176 -7.09 -21.63 -33.91
N ASP A 177 -8.16 -22.26 -34.39
CA ASP A 177 -9.31 -22.68 -33.58
C ASP A 177 -8.89 -23.72 -32.52
N MET A 178 -8.09 -24.72 -32.91
CA MET A 178 -7.60 -25.76 -32.00
C MET A 178 -6.68 -25.20 -30.91
N ILE A 179 -5.77 -24.29 -31.27
CA ILE A 179 -4.90 -23.62 -30.31
C ILE A 179 -5.73 -22.79 -29.34
N THR A 180 -6.70 -22.03 -29.87
CA THR A 180 -7.59 -21.21 -29.06
C THR A 180 -8.37 -22.08 -28.07
N GLU A 181 -8.95 -23.20 -28.50
CA GLU A 181 -9.68 -24.14 -27.64
C GLU A 181 -8.77 -24.77 -26.57
N GLN A 182 -7.53 -25.12 -26.93
CA GLN A 182 -6.55 -25.66 -25.99
C GLN A 182 -6.13 -24.63 -24.92
N SER A 183 -5.90 -23.38 -25.33
CA SER A 183 -5.56 -22.27 -24.43
C SER A 183 -6.74 -21.93 -23.52
N LEU A 184 -7.97 -21.82 -24.06
CA LEU A 184 -9.18 -21.62 -23.28
C LEU A 184 -9.38 -22.73 -22.24
N SER A 185 -9.23 -23.99 -22.64
CA SER A 185 -9.32 -25.13 -21.70
C SER A 185 -8.31 -25.06 -20.56
N ARG A 186 -7.14 -24.42 -20.78
CA ARG A 186 -6.14 -24.20 -19.73
C ARG A 186 -6.55 -23.06 -18.81
N LEU A 187 -7.03 -21.96 -19.37
CA LEU A 187 -7.51 -20.81 -18.61
C LEU A 187 -8.74 -21.15 -17.76
N GLU A 188 -9.68 -21.94 -18.28
CA GLU A 188 -10.86 -22.43 -17.54
C GLU A 188 -10.47 -23.26 -16.32
N ARG A 189 -9.47 -24.15 -16.42
CA ARG A 189 -8.97 -24.92 -15.26
C ARG A 189 -8.38 -24.02 -14.18
N ILE A 190 -7.71 -22.94 -14.57
CA ILE A 190 -7.19 -21.95 -13.62
C ILE A 190 -8.34 -21.15 -13.01
N GLN A 191 -9.33 -20.75 -13.80
CA GLN A 191 -10.54 -20.08 -13.31
C GLN A 191 -11.26 -20.96 -12.28
N GLU A 192 -11.49 -22.25 -12.56
CA GLU A 192 -12.14 -23.16 -11.60
C GLU A 192 -11.40 -23.19 -10.26
N SER A 193 -10.07 -23.20 -10.30
CA SER A 193 -9.23 -23.14 -9.09
C SER A 193 -9.37 -21.80 -8.37
N LEU A 194 -9.43 -20.69 -9.13
CA LEU A 194 -9.59 -19.34 -8.60
C LEU A 194 -10.95 -19.16 -7.92
N THR A 195 -12.05 -19.44 -8.65
CA THR A 195 -13.43 -19.27 -8.19
C THR A 195 -13.76 -20.20 -7.01
N SER A 196 -13.06 -21.34 -6.89
CA SER A 196 -13.20 -22.22 -5.73
C SER A 196 -12.64 -21.62 -4.43
N ALA A 197 -11.68 -20.70 -4.53
CA ALA A 197 -11.01 -20.09 -3.38
C ALA A 197 -11.40 -18.63 -3.15
N VAL A 198 -11.72 -17.90 -4.22
CA VAL A 198 -11.96 -16.46 -4.23
C VAL A 198 -13.14 -16.14 -5.14
N ASP A 199 -14.14 -15.42 -4.62
CA ASP A 199 -15.32 -14.99 -5.39
C ASP A 199 -14.97 -13.76 -6.22
N ILE A 200 -14.60 -13.96 -7.50
CA ILE A 200 -14.19 -12.88 -8.39
C ILE A 200 -14.53 -13.14 -9.87
N SER A 201 -14.81 -12.06 -10.60
CA SER A 201 -15.00 -12.11 -12.05
C SER A 201 -13.70 -12.42 -12.78
N CYS A 202 -13.76 -13.38 -13.71
CA CYS A 202 -12.64 -13.77 -14.56
C CYS A 202 -12.99 -13.54 -16.02
N GLU A 203 -12.04 -12.98 -16.78
CA GLU A 203 -12.10 -12.92 -18.24
C GLU A 203 -10.85 -13.56 -18.84
N PHE A 204 -10.94 -13.93 -20.12
CA PHE A 204 -9.91 -14.68 -20.82
C PHE A 204 -9.42 -13.91 -22.03
N VAL A 205 -8.10 -13.87 -22.19
CA VAL A 205 -7.46 -13.37 -23.41
C VAL A 205 -6.46 -14.41 -23.90
N VAL A 206 -6.56 -14.75 -25.19
CA VAL A 206 -5.54 -15.51 -25.88
C VAL A 206 -4.86 -14.56 -26.85
N ALA A 207 -3.57 -14.30 -26.65
CA ALA A 207 -2.82 -13.34 -27.45
C ALA A 207 -1.72 -14.03 -28.25
N VAL A 208 -1.57 -13.65 -29.50
CA VAL A 208 -0.43 -14.08 -30.33
C VAL A 208 0.77 -13.19 -30.03
N GLU A 209 1.92 -13.80 -29.73
CA GLU A 209 3.16 -13.09 -29.48
C GLU A 209 3.72 -12.49 -30.78
N SER A 210 3.97 -11.18 -30.79
CA SER A 210 4.53 -10.47 -31.96
C SER A 210 5.89 -9.85 -31.69
N ASP A 211 6.04 -9.14 -30.56
CA ASP A 211 7.21 -8.32 -30.22
C ASP A 211 7.96 -8.86 -28.98
N GLY A 212 7.67 -10.12 -28.63
CA GLY A 212 8.14 -10.83 -27.46
C GLY A 212 7.10 -10.93 -26.34
N PRO A 213 7.32 -11.83 -25.37
CA PRO A 213 6.30 -12.18 -24.38
C PRO A 213 5.96 -11.00 -23.46
N GLY A 214 6.97 -10.21 -23.04
CA GLY A 214 6.74 -9.08 -22.13
C GLY A 214 5.98 -7.92 -22.78
N GLU A 215 6.29 -7.62 -24.05
CA GLU A 215 5.60 -6.58 -24.81
C GLU A 215 4.15 -6.99 -25.10
N THR A 216 3.93 -8.27 -25.41
CA THR A 216 2.59 -8.82 -25.65
C THR A 216 1.73 -8.67 -24.38
N VAL A 217 2.27 -8.98 -23.20
CA VAL A 217 1.58 -8.79 -21.91
C VAL A 217 1.24 -7.33 -21.66
N LEU A 218 2.19 -6.41 -21.85
CA LEU A 218 1.94 -4.98 -21.63
C LEU A 218 0.92 -4.40 -22.62
N ARG A 219 0.95 -4.84 -23.88
CA ARG A 219 -0.05 -4.46 -24.88
C ARG A 219 -1.44 -4.97 -24.50
N THR A 220 -1.56 -6.25 -24.14
CA THR A 220 -2.83 -6.82 -23.69
C THR A 220 -3.34 -6.11 -22.44
N ALA A 221 -2.47 -5.76 -21.49
CA ALA A 221 -2.87 -4.98 -20.31
C ALA A 221 -3.46 -3.62 -20.71
N ALA A 222 -2.85 -2.93 -21.67
CA ALA A 222 -3.36 -1.66 -22.17
C ALA A 222 -4.69 -1.81 -22.92
N ASP A 223 -4.81 -2.81 -23.81
CA ASP A 223 -6.01 -3.07 -24.61
C ASP A 223 -7.21 -3.44 -23.72
N GLU A 224 -6.97 -4.22 -22.67
CA GLU A 224 -7.98 -4.64 -21.69
C GLU A 224 -8.16 -3.64 -20.54
N ASN A 225 -7.48 -2.49 -20.55
CA ASN A 225 -7.54 -1.46 -19.50
C ASN A 225 -7.20 -1.98 -18.09
N CYS A 226 -6.26 -2.93 -18.02
CA CYS A 226 -5.71 -3.43 -16.77
C CYS A 226 -4.72 -2.41 -16.18
N ASP A 227 -4.86 -2.14 -14.89
CA ASP A 227 -4.02 -1.19 -14.15
C ASP A 227 -2.85 -1.88 -13.41
N LEU A 228 -2.92 -3.20 -13.27
CA LEU A 228 -1.89 -4.02 -12.63
C LEU A 228 -1.62 -5.29 -13.43
N VAL A 229 -0.34 -5.62 -13.60
CA VAL A 229 0.10 -6.93 -14.13
C VAL A 229 0.71 -7.74 -13.00
N VAL A 230 0.18 -8.95 -12.77
CA VAL A 230 0.75 -9.91 -11.83
C VAL A 230 1.35 -11.06 -12.62
N ALA A 231 2.67 -11.06 -12.75
CA ALA A 231 3.41 -11.91 -13.68
C ALA A 231 4.42 -12.82 -12.97
N PRO A 232 4.77 -13.97 -13.56
CA PRO A 232 5.78 -14.84 -12.98
C PRO A 232 7.16 -14.15 -12.95
N TYR A 233 7.84 -14.20 -11.82
CA TYR A 233 9.22 -13.77 -11.68
C TYR A 233 10.17 -14.89 -12.08
N GLU A 234 10.64 -14.82 -13.33
CA GLU A 234 11.54 -15.79 -13.92
C GLU A 234 13.00 -15.33 -13.88
N VAL A 235 13.89 -16.28 -13.59
CA VAL A 235 15.34 -16.06 -13.52
C VAL A 235 16.03 -17.07 -14.43
N ASN A 236 16.97 -16.61 -15.25
CA ASN A 236 17.87 -17.44 -16.04
C ASN A 236 19.33 -17.11 -15.69
N GLU A 237 20.15 -18.13 -15.42
CA GLU A 237 21.58 -17.98 -15.06
C GLU A 237 21.83 -16.83 -14.07
N ALA A 238 21.05 -16.81 -12.99
CA ALA A 238 21.14 -15.81 -11.93
C ALA A 238 20.87 -14.37 -12.41
N ARG A 239 20.03 -14.15 -13.42
CA ARG A 239 19.53 -12.82 -13.82
C ARG A 239 18.05 -12.89 -14.20
N PRO A 240 17.26 -11.82 -14.01
CA PRO A 240 15.87 -11.83 -14.46
C PRO A 240 15.83 -12.00 -15.98
N THR A 241 14.85 -12.76 -16.45
CA THR A 241 14.68 -13.00 -17.87
C THR A 241 14.43 -11.69 -18.63
N LYS A 242 14.56 -11.72 -19.97
CA LYS A 242 14.19 -10.57 -20.81
C LYS A 242 12.73 -10.18 -20.56
N TYR A 243 11.86 -11.18 -20.39
CA TYR A 243 10.45 -11.01 -20.02
C TYR A 243 10.26 -10.14 -18.78
N VAL A 244 10.84 -10.53 -17.63
CA VAL A 244 10.72 -9.78 -16.37
C VAL A 244 11.26 -8.35 -16.51
N ARG A 245 12.37 -8.16 -17.23
CA ARG A 245 12.94 -6.82 -17.45
C ARG A 245 12.08 -5.94 -18.35
N GLN A 246 11.35 -6.51 -19.30
CA GLN A 246 10.43 -5.77 -20.15
C GLN A 246 9.21 -5.31 -19.37
N ILE A 247 8.54 -6.21 -18.65
CA ILE A 247 7.34 -5.87 -17.87
C ILE A 247 7.64 -4.83 -16.78
N LEU A 248 8.74 -4.99 -16.04
CA LEU A 248 9.14 -4.02 -14.99
C LEU A 248 9.70 -2.70 -15.55
N GLY A 249 9.92 -2.61 -16.86
CA GLY A 249 10.28 -1.37 -17.54
C GLY A 249 9.10 -0.71 -18.26
N GLY A 250 7.92 -1.33 -18.20
CA GLY A 250 6.70 -0.88 -18.85
C GLY A 250 6.00 0.27 -18.13
N PRO A 251 4.95 0.83 -18.74
CA PRO A 251 4.17 1.93 -18.18
C PRO A 251 3.05 1.48 -17.23
N THR A 252 2.87 0.16 -17.03
CA THR A 252 1.84 -0.43 -16.17
C THR A 252 2.47 -0.87 -14.86
N ASP A 253 1.76 -0.75 -13.74
CA ASP A 253 2.24 -1.25 -12.46
C ASP A 253 2.37 -2.80 -12.52
N VAL A 254 3.42 -3.34 -11.92
CA VAL A 254 3.74 -4.78 -12.03
C VAL A 254 4.08 -5.36 -10.67
N ILE A 255 3.54 -6.54 -10.38
CA ILE A 255 4.03 -7.43 -9.34
C ILE A 255 4.63 -8.67 -9.99
N ALA A 256 5.95 -8.78 -9.94
CA ALA A 256 6.61 -10.00 -10.36
C ALA A 256 6.63 -10.99 -9.17
N PHE A 257 5.90 -12.09 -9.32
CA PHE A 257 5.67 -13.06 -8.25
C PHE A 257 6.37 -14.39 -8.55
N ARG A 258 7.06 -14.93 -7.56
CA ARG A 258 7.63 -16.27 -7.58
C ARG A 258 7.03 -17.07 -6.44
N SER A 259 6.36 -18.17 -6.78
CA SER A 259 6.06 -19.20 -5.78
C SER A 259 7.26 -20.14 -5.63
N ALA A 260 7.73 -20.34 -4.40
CA ALA A 260 8.74 -21.33 -4.04
C ALA A 260 8.09 -22.60 -3.49
N THR A 261 6.93 -22.46 -2.85
CA THR A 261 6.29 -23.51 -2.05
C THR A 261 5.01 -24.07 -2.67
N GLY A 262 4.48 -23.43 -3.72
CA GLY A 262 3.16 -23.74 -4.28
C GLY A 262 2.01 -23.35 -3.34
N MET A 263 2.27 -22.54 -2.31
CA MET A 263 1.24 -22.06 -1.40
C MET A 263 0.23 -21.17 -2.13
N THR A 264 -0.96 -21.11 -1.55
CA THR A 264 -2.12 -20.37 -2.08
C THR A 264 -2.76 -19.46 -1.03
N GLU A 265 -2.23 -19.47 0.20
CA GLU A 265 -2.66 -18.63 1.31
C GLU A 265 -1.40 -18.13 2.02
N TRP A 266 -1.29 -16.82 2.24
CA TRP A 266 -0.11 -16.20 2.87
C TRP A 266 -0.51 -15.53 4.18
N ARG A 267 -0.11 -16.12 5.31
CA ARG A 267 -0.49 -15.67 6.66
C ARG A 267 0.58 -14.81 7.30
N HIS A 268 1.84 -15.14 7.05
CA HIS A 268 2.99 -14.43 7.59
C HIS A 268 3.70 -13.69 6.46
N VAL A 269 3.41 -12.41 6.30
CA VAL A 269 3.95 -11.60 5.20
C VAL A 269 4.98 -10.61 5.72
N LEU A 270 6.17 -10.61 5.11
CA LEU A 270 7.24 -9.64 5.37
C LEU A 270 7.31 -8.62 4.24
N VAL A 271 7.20 -7.34 4.57
CA VAL A 271 7.38 -6.22 3.61
C VAL A 271 8.68 -5.50 3.90
N MET A 272 9.60 -5.51 2.94
CA MET A 272 10.91 -4.84 3.08
C MET A 272 10.85 -3.44 2.50
N VAL A 273 10.98 -2.44 3.37
CA VAL A 273 10.90 -1.02 3.01
C VAL A 273 12.26 -0.33 3.20
N ARG A 274 12.74 0.34 2.16
CA ARG A 274 13.97 1.16 2.22
C ARG A 274 13.69 2.62 2.54
N ALA A 275 12.56 3.14 2.04
CA ALA A 275 12.13 4.52 2.22
C ALA A 275 10.59 4.56 2.21
N ALA A 276 10.00 5.52 2.91
CA ALA A 276 8.60 5.85 2.73
C ALA A 276 8.40 6.48 1.34
N GLY A 277 7.37 6.03 0.63
CA GLY A 277 7.07 6.49 -0.73
C GLY A 277 5.96 5.68 -1.40
N PRO A 278 5.62 5.99 -2.66
CA PRO A 278 4.52 5.35 -3.38
C PRO A 278 4.62 3.83 -3.39
N VAL A 279 5.78 3.28 -3.79
CA VAL A 279 6.02 1.82 -3.83
C VAL A 279 5.85 1.19 -2.45
N ALA A 280 6.31 1.84 -1.37
CA ALA A 280 6.14 1.30 -0.02
C ALA A 280 4.67 1.25 0.40
N ASN A 281 3.90 2.29 0.07
CA ASN A 281 2.47 2.31 0.33
C ASN A 281 1.75 1.23 -0.48
N ALA A 282 2.06 1.09 -1.78
CA ALA A 282 1.48 0.07 -2.65
C ALA A 282 1.78 -1.35 -2.14
N MET A 283 3.03 -1.64 -1.77
CA MET A 283 3.41 -2.94 -1.17
C MET A 283 2.56 -3.27 0.06
N LEU A 284 2.37 -2.29 0.95
CA LEU A 284 1.61 -2.50 2.17
C LEU A 284 0.11 -2.65 1.88
N GLU A 285 -0.42 -1.86 0.95
CA GLU A 285 -1.80 -1.99 0.47
C GLU A 285 -2.08 -3.37 -0.11
N PHE A 286 -1.24 -3.86 -1.04
CA PHE A 286 -1.36 -5.22 -1.58
C PHE A 286 -1.24 -6.29 -0.50
N THR A 287 -0.32 -6.10 0.45
CA THR A 287 -0.14 -7.04 1.56
C THR A 287 -1.37 -7.11 2.46
N GLN A 288 -2.06 -5.99 2.68
CA GLN A 288 -3.31 -5.98 3.45
C GLN A 288 -4.46 -6.69 2.76
N ARG A 289 -4.54 -6.57 1.43
CA ARG A 289 -5.54 -7.25 0.63
C ARG A 289 -5.30 -8.77 0.62
N LEU A 290 -4.04 -9.18 0.54
CA LEU A 290 -3.63 -10.57 0.50
C LEU A 290 -3.72 -11.28 1.87
N CYS A 291 -3.25 -10.62 2.92
CA CYS A 291 -3.08 -11.25 4.23
C CYS A 291 -4.44 -11.41 4.93
N PRO A 292 -4.82 -12.64 5.33
CA PRO A 292 -6.10 -12.88 5.98
C PRO A 292 -6.17 -12.20 7.34
N THR A 293 -7.39 -12.13 7.89
CA THR A 293 -7.65 -11.37 9.13
C THR A 293 -6.88 -11.81 10.36
N TYR A 294 -6.51 -13.09 10.40
CA TYR A 294 -5.72 -13.70 11.46
C TYR A 294 -4.22 -13.79 11.14
N GLY A 295 -3.81 -13.30 9.97
CA GLY A 295 -2.41 -13.26 9.56
C GLY A 295 -1.65 -12.10 10.22
N THR A 296 -0.33 -12.11 10.05
CA THR A 296 0.59 -11.11 10.58
C THR A 296 1.33 -10.44 9.44
N ILE A 297 1.31 -9.11 9.43
CA ILE A 297 2.10 -8.29 8.52
C ILE A 297 3.28 -7.73 9.28
N SER A 298 4.49 -8.03 8.83
CA SER A 298 5.74 -7.49 9.36
C SER A 298 6.35 -6.52 8.37
N VAL A 299 6.65 -5.30 8.79
CA VAL A 299 7.31 -4.28 7.96
C VAL A 299 8.71 -4.06 8.49
N CYS A 300 9.70 -4.34 7.66
CA CYS A 300 11.09 -4.32 8.06
C CYS A 300 11.90 -3.34 7.20
N THR A 301 12.80 -2.61 7.84
CA THR A 301 13.83 -1.82 7.17
C THR A 301 15.21 -2.22 7.66
N CYS A 302 16.15 -2.36 6.72
CA CYS A 302 17.54 -2.69 7.00
C CYS A 302 18.39 -1.41 7.00
N ILE A 303 19.17 -1.20 8.06
CA ILE A 303 20.04 -0.05 8.23
C ILE A 303 21.51 -0.46 8.37
N GLU A 304 22.38 0.16 7.57
CA GLU A 304 23.84 -0.06 7.69
C GLU A 304 24.47 0.69 8.87
N LYS A 305 23.83 1.76 9.36
CA LYS A 305 24.38 2.64 10.41
C LYS A 305 23.42 2.73 11.57
N ARG A 306 23.90 2.47 12.80
CA ARG A 306 23.11 2.62 14.03
C ARG A 306 22.51 4.01 14.22
N ALA A 307 23.20 5.06 13.75
CA ALA A 307 22.71 6.43 13.82
C ALA A 307 21.41 6.64 13.01
N SER A 308 21.15 5.81 11.98
CA SER A 308 19.94 5.89 11.16
C SER A 308 18.72 5.25 11.84
N ARG A 309 18.89 4.57 12.98
CA ARG A 309 17.81 3.83 13.65
C ARG A 309 16.61 4.69 13.99
N ARG A 310 16.82 5.88 14.56
CA ARG A 310 15.72 6.78 14.92
C ARG A 310 14.90 7.22 13.70
N ASN A 311 15.57 7.51 12.58
CA ASN A 311 14.89 7.90 11.34
C ASN A 311 14.12 6.73 10.74
N ALA A 312 14.67 5.51 10.82
CA ALA A 312 14.01 4.29 10.40
C ALA A 312 12.76 3.99 11.24
N GLU A 313 12.83 4.12 12.57
CA GLU A 313 11.68 3.95 13.47
C GLU A 313 10.57 4.96 13.15
N ILE A 314 10.91 6.24 12.98
CA ILE A 314 9.94 7.28 12.59
C ILE A 314 9.32 6.98 11.21
N MET A 315 10.12 6.51 10.25
CA MET A 315 9.62 6.14 8.93
C MET A 315 8.61 4.99 9.02
N LEU A 316 8.93 3.94 9.79
CA LEU A 316 8.04 2.80 9.97
C LEU A 316 6.75 3.19 10.71
N GLU A 317 6.84 4.05 11.73
CA GLU A 317 5.67 4.58 12.43
C GLU A 317 4.74 5.36 11.49
N ASN A 318 5.31 6.19 10.60
CA ASN A 318 4.53 6.92 9.59
C ASN A 318 3.90 5.99 8.54
N LEU A 319 4.58 4.89 8.18
CA LEU A 319 4.04 3.89 7.28
C LEU A 319 2.95 3.05 7.94
N GLU A 320 3.05 2.77 9.23
CA GLU A 320 2.04 2.01 9.99
C GLU A 320 0.74 2.81 10.19
N GLN A 321 0.84 4.12 10.43
CA GLN A 321 -0.27 4.98 10.83
C GLN A 321 -1.56 4.90 9.99
N PRO A 322 -1.52 4.73 8.65
CA PRO A 322 -2.71 4.64 7.83
C PRO A 322 -3.52 3.35 8.00
N PHE A 323 -2.95 2.32 8.66
CA PHE A 323 -3.53 0.99 8.70
C PHE A 323 -4.44 0.77 9.91
N ASP A 324 -5.62 0.18 9.66
CA ASP A 324 -6.59 -0.17 10.70
C ASP A 324 -6.25 -1.47 11.44
N ARG A 325 -5.16 -2.14 11.06
CA ARG A 325 -4.71 -3.41 11.66
C ARG A 325 -3.31 -3.25 12.25
N PRO A 326 -2.99 -3.97 13.35
CA PRO A 326 -1.65 -3.94 13.91
C PRO A 326 -0.65 -4.51 12.89
N VAL A 327 0.44 -3.77 12.69
CA VAL A 327 1.56 -4.15 11.82
C VAL A 327 2.81 -4.23 12.68
N GLU A 328 3.55 -5.33 12.58
CA GLU A 328 4.81 -5.46 13.32
C GLU A 328 5.92 -4.66 12.62
N THR A 329 6.44 -3.62 13.26
CA THR A 329 7.54 -2.84 12.71
C THR A 329 8.90 -3.35 13.22
N ARG A 330 9.86 -3.51 12.31
CA ARG A 330 11.20 -4.06 12.61
C ARG A 330 12.30 -3.22 11.96
N VAL A 331 13.34 -2.90 12.73
CA VAL A 331 14.56 -2.26 12.22
C VAL A 331 15.73 -3.22 12.40
N ALA A 332 16.23 -3.76 11.30
CA ALA A 332 17.36 -4.69 11.29
C ALA A 332 18.66 -3.93 11.02
N HIS A 333 19.73 -4.27 11.76
CA HIS A 333 21.06 -3.73 11.50
C HIS A 333 21.88 -4.73 10.68
N ASP A 334 21.49 -4.85 9.41
CA ASP A 334 21.99 -5.88 8.51
C ASP A 334 21.84 -5.45 7.04
N SER A 335 22.36 -6.24 6.11
CA SER A 335 21.95 -6.15 4.71
C SER A 335 20.58 -6.82 4.50
N VAL A 336 19.90 -6.50 3.41
CA VAL A 336 18.59 -7.11 3.10
C VAL A 336 18.74 -8.61 2.88
N GLU A 337 19.79 -9.01 2.18
CA GLU A 337 20.08 -10.39 1.79
C GLU A 337 20.32 -11.26 3.02
N HIS A 338 21.26 -10.88 3.88
CA HIS A 338 21.60 -11.64 5.08
C HIS A 338 20.42 -11.69 6.07
N PHE A 339 19.60 -10.63 6.12
CA PHE A 339 18.36 -10.66 6.88
C PHE A 339 17.36 -11.68 6.33
N LEU A 340 17.16 -11.73 5.01
CA LEU A 340 16.25 -12.67 4.36
C LEU A 340 16.73 -14.12 4.50
N GLU A 341 18.01 -14.40 4.22
CA GLU A 341 18.60 -15.75 4.39
C GLU A 341 18.34 -16.34 5.78
N ARG A 342 18.39 -15.48 6.81
CA ARG A 342 18.22 -15.91 8.20
C ARG A 342 16.76 -16.05 8.63
N ASN A 343 15.84 -15.29 8.02
CA ASN A 343 14.48 -15.13 8.54
C ASN A 343 13.37 -15.55 7.58
N ALA A 344 13.65 -15.80 6.30
CA ALA A 344 12.66 -16.09 5.27
C ALA A 344 11.76 -17.29 5.61
N THR A 345 12.31 -18.31 6.26
CA THR A 345 11.56 -19.50 6.72
C THR A 345 10.44 -19.20 7.74
N ASN A 346 10.42 -18.01 8.33
CA ASN A 346 9.35 -17.59 9.24
C ASN A 346 8.19 -16.89 8.52
N TYR A 347 8.29 -16.71 7.20
CA TYR A 347 7.32 -15.98 6.40
C TYR A 347 6.87 -16.85 5.23
N ASP A 348 5.59 -16.72 4.87
CA ASP A 348 5.02 -17.38 3.71
C ASP A 348 5.33 -16.57 2.43
N LEU A 349 5.42 -15.24 2.58
CA LEU A 349 5.66 -14.29 1.50
C LEU A 349 6.60 -13.16 1.94
N VAL A 350 7.54 -12.83 1.07
CA VAL A 350 8.36 -11.61 1.15
C VAL A 350 7.99 -10.66 0.02
N VAL A 351 7.70 -9.40 0.37
CA VAL A 351 7.37 -8.33 -0.57
C VAL A 351 8.53 -7.33 -0.61
N LEU A 352 9.09 -7.12 -1.80
CA LEU A 352 10.19 -6.19 -2.06
C LEU A 352 9.78 -5.12 -3.07
N GLY A 353 10.25 -3.89 -2.87
CA GLY A 353 10.03 -2.81 -3.82
C GLY A 353 11.11 -2.76 -4.89
N ALA A 354 10.73 -2.74 -6.16
CA ALA A 354 11.60 -2.41 -7.29
C ALA A 354 11.85 -0.89 -7.33
N SER A 355 12.56 -0.36 -6.33
CA SER A 355 12.88 1.07 -6.31
C SER A 355 13.87 1.44 -7.42
N THR A 356 13.53 2.54 -8.12
CA THR A 356 14.18 3.27 -9.23
C THR A 356 15.65 3.63 -9.03
N ASP A 357 16.21 3.39 -7.85
CA ASP A 357 17.63 3.44 -7.63
C ASP A 357 18.23 2.15 -8.19
N ARG A 358 18.60 2.25 -9.48
CA ARG A 358 19.32 1.21 -10.23
C ARG A 358 20.40 0.54 -9.40
N SER A 359 20.97 1.16 -8.37
CA SER A 359 22.02 0.56 -7.55
C SER A 359 21.57 -0.58 -6.61
N THR A 360 20.39 -0.56 -5.98
CA THR A 360 19.94 -1.66 -5.09
C THR A 360 19.25 -2.76 -5.86
N PHE A 361 18.36 -2.42 -6.80
CA PHE A 361 17.76 -3.41 -7.69
C PHE A 361 18.84 -4.02 -8.60
N SER A 362 19.76 -3.24 -9.20
CA SER A 362 20.89 -3.84 -9.93
C SER A 362 21.86 -4.60 -9.03
N ARG A 363 22.00 -4.31 -7.72
CA ARG A 363 22.88 -5.09 -6.81
C ARG A 363 22.24 -6.39 -6.36
N LEU A 364 20.97 -6.36 -5.97
CA LEU A 364 20.13 -7.55 -5.85
C LEU A 364 20.20 -8.38 -7.14
N LEU A 365 20.35 -7.68 -8.28
CA LEU A 365 20.42 -8.26 -9.60
C LEU A 365 21.85 -8.46 -10.19
N SER A 366 22.94 -8.27 -9.44
CA SER A 366 24.32 -8.48 -9.90
C SER A 366 25.01 -9.55 -9.06
N GLU A 367 25.74 -10.47 -9.69
CA GLU A 367 26.47 -11.58 -9.04
C GLU A 367 27.43 -11.08 -7.93
N PRO A 368 27.54 -11.76 -6.77
CA PRO A 368 27.01 -13.08 -6.37
C PRO A 368 25.72 -12.98 -5.51
N THR A 369 24.85 -12.02 -5.81
CA THR A 369 23.71 -11.65 -4.94
C THR A 369 22.41 -12.40 -5.24
N HIS A 370 22.37 -13.15 -6.34
CA HIS A 370 21.18 -13.87 -6.83
C HIS A 370 21.02 -15.29 -6.32
N GLU A 371 22.12 -15.94 -5.93
CA GLU A 371 22.05 -17.27 -5.29
C GLU A 371 21.20 -17.19 -4.01
N SER A 372 21.32 -16.08 -3.26
CA SER A 372 20.61 -15.82 -2.01
C SER A 372 19.09 -15.68 -2.15
N LEU A 373 18.60 -15.04 -3.23
CA LEU A 373 17.17 -14.89 -3.45
C LEU A 373 16.54 -16.14 -4.07
N ARG A 374 17.28 -16.89 -4.88
CA ARG A 374 16.80 -18.12 -5.54
C ARG A 374 16.47 -19.21 -4.52
N ASP A 375 17.22 -19.27 -3.43
CA ASP A 375 17.09 -20.28 -2.38
C ASP A 375 16.26 -19.81 -1.18
N LEU A 376 15.44 -18.76 -1.33
CA LEU A 376 14.48 -18.43 -0.27
C LEU A 376 13.39 -19.49 -0.24
N ASP A 377 13.24 -20.13 0.92
CA ASP A 377 12.20 -21.12 1.24
C ASP A 377 10.79 -20.50 1.38
N CYS A 378 10.55 -19.33 0.79
CA CYS A 378 9.28 -18.61 0.84
C CYS A 378 8.94 -17.98 -0.53
N ASP A 379 7.68 -17.63 -0.71
CA ASP A 379 7.24 -16.93 -1.91
C ASP A 379 7.78 -15.49 -1.92
N LEU A 380 7.94 -14.92 -3.11
CA LEU A 380 8.54 -13.60 -3.32
C LEU A 380 7.66 -12.77 -4.26
N ALA A 381 7.30 -11.56 -3.84
CA ALA A 381 6.64 -10.56 -4.67
C ALA A 381 7.53 -9.33 -4.82
N VAL A 382 7.84 -8.95 -6.06
CA VAL A 382 8.59 -7.75 -6.38
C VAL A 382 7.63 -6.73 -6.99
N VAL A 383 7.39 -5.63 -6.28
CA VAL A 383 6.42 -4.60 -6.65
C VAL A 383 7.11 -3.44 -7.33
N HIS A 384 6.66 -3.12 -8.54
CA HIS A 384 7.08 -1.97 -9.32
C HIS A 384 5.88 -1.04 -9.58
N GLN A 385 6.09 0.26 -9.38
CA GLN A 385 5.15 1.29 -9.80
C GLN A 385 5.80 2.16 -10.85
N SER A 386 5.01 2.47 -11.88
CA SER A 386 5.36 3.26 -13.07
C SER A 386 5.46 4.77 -12.82
#